data_AF-A0A2U9PTU1-F1
#
_entry.id   AF-A0A2U9PTU1-F1
#
_cell.length_a   1.000
_cell.length_b   1.000
_cell.length_c   1.000
_cell.angle_alpha   90.00
_cell.angle_beta   90.00
_cell.angle_gamma   90.00
#
_symmetry.space_group_name_H-M   'P 1'
#
loop_
_entity.id
_entity.type
_entity.pdbx_description
1 polymer ?
#
loop_
_entity_poly.entity_id
_entity_poly.type
_entity_poly.pdbx_seq_one_letter_code
_entity_poly.pdbx_strand_id
1 'polypeptide(L)'
;MGQDGLAPGGGRFGPRTAACAEGSNLAGVKLLGRKNNDDDKNVASDAADSPVDEQNGPAAEDRPHTTPPKGRPTPKRSEAAKRRGPVAPAPLTAAEARARRKEMRKTLTKEERKAEKITRRAEMAERRERMMAGEEAYLLPRDRGPVRRYVRDIVDSRRNILGLFMPAALAMIFFMLALPNVQAQQVLSYAMLALVAVMVLDGFYLGRKVNRMVDAKFPDNTEGGWKLGFYASSRASQLRRMRAPRPMVERGAKIA
;
A
#
# COMPACT_ATOMS: atom_id res chain seq x y z
N MET A 1 -12.79 91.80 -3.01
CA MET A 1 -12.62 90.40 -2.58
C MET A 1 -11.22 89.96 -3.03
N GLY A 2 -10.22 89.75 -2.17
CA GLY A 2 -10.14 90.10 -0.74
C GLY A 2 -9.36 89.05 0.07
N GLN A 3 -8.07 89.35 0.35
CA GLN A 3 -7.18 88.64 1.29
C GLN A 3 -6.80 87.18 0.94
N ASP A 4 -5.79 86.56 1.53
CA ASP A 4 -4.37 86.96 1.75
C ASP A 4 -3.60 85.76 2.36
N GLY A 5 -2.41 85.44 1.82
CA GLY A 5 -1.28 84.88 2.58
C GLY A 5 -1.28 83.45 3.16
N LEU A 6 -0.12 83.17 3.78
CA LEU A 6 0.27 82.09 4.72
C LEU A 6 0.36 80.60 4.27
N ALA A 7 1.60 80.10 4.37
CA ALA A 7 1.97 78.74 4.82
C ALA A 7 2.03 78.74 6.39
N PRO A 8 2.53 77.71 7.13
CA PRO A 8 3.13 76.42 6.72
C PRO A 8 2.65 75.20 7.57
N GLY A 9 3.32 74.05 7.41
CA GLY A 9 3.26 72.91 8.32
C GLY A 9 2.83 71.59 7.64
N GLY A 10 3.20 70.40 8.12
CA GLY A 10 4.02 70.11 9.31
C GLY A 10 3.45 68.96 10.16
N GLY A 11 3.17 67.79 9.58
CA GLY A 11 2.48 66.69 10.28
C GLY A 11 3.15 65.33 10.09
N ARG A 12 3.57 64.70 11.19
CA ARG A 12 4.15 63.34 11.19
C ARG A 12 3.01 62.31 11.29
N PHE A 13 2.88 61.42 10.31
CA PHE A 13 2.09 60.21 10.48
C PHE A 13 2.91 59.13 11.19
N GLY A 14 2.73 59.03 12.51
CA GLY A 14 3.24 57.90 13.28
C GLY A 14 2.49 56.60 12.98
N PRO A 15 3.10 55.42 13.23
CA PRO A 15 2.44 54.14 13.00
C PRO A 15 1.26 53.95 13.94
N ARG A 16 0.06 53.71 13.40
CA ARG A 16 -1.09 53.26 14.19
C ARG A 16 -0.84 51.84 14.70
N THR A 17 -0.75 51.69 16.02
CA THR A 17 -0.76 50.39 16.69
C THR A 17 -2.13 49.73 16.55
N ALA A 18 -2.20 48.67 15.76
CA ALA A 18 -3.37 47.81 15.67
C ALA A 18 -3.04 46.46 16.34
N ALA A 19 -3.46 46.30 17.59
CA ALA A 19 -3.39 45.01 18.26
C ALA A 19 -4.52 44.10 17.73
N CYS A 20 -4.15 42.93 17.20
CA CYS A 20 -5.07 41.83 16.96
C CYS A 20 -4.36 40.55 17.41
N ALA A 21 -4.97 39.84 18.35
CA ALA A 21 -4.36 38.70 19.01
C ALA A 21 -5.12 37.42 18.65
N GLU A 22 -4.47 36.51 17.91
CA GLU A 22 -4.97 35.15 17.69
C GLU A 22 -3.82 34.13 17.78
N GLY A 23 -4.00 33.13 18.64
CA GLY A 23 -2.96 32.17 19.01
C GLY A 23 -2.70 31.12 17.93
N SER A 24 -1.59 31.28 17.20
CA SER A 24 -1.16 30.33 16.16
C SER A 24 -0.66 29.01 16.76
N ASN A 25 -1.56 28.04 16.92
CA ASN A 25 -1.32 26.68 17.44
C ASN A 25 -0.52 25.77 16.44
N LEU A 26 0.60 26.27 15.91
CA LEU A 26 1.39 25.60 14.88
C LEU A 26 2.77 25.11 15.35
N ALA A 27 3.20 25.45 16.57
CA ALA A 27 4.49 25.04 17.13
C ALA A 27 4.69 23.51 17.21
N GLY A 28 3.60 22.72 17.28
CA GLY A 28 3.62 21.26 17.31
C GLY A 28 3.54 20.56 15.95
N VAL A 29 3.29 21.27 14.84
CA VAL A 29 3.01 20.61 13.54
C VAL A 29 4.31 20.26 12.82
N LYS A 30 4.73 18.99 12.95
CA LYS A 30 5.96 18.45 12.35
C LYS A 30 5.81 18.24 10.83
N LEU A 31 5.91 19.33 10.06
CA LEU A 31 5.77 19.35 8.60
C LEU A 31 6.75 18.40 7.90
N LEU A 32 6.22 17.48 7.08
CA LEU A 32 7.02 16.55 6.28
C LEU A 32 7.88 17.33 5.27
N GLY A 33 9.20 17.34 5.50
CA GLY A 33 10.17 17.95 4.59
C GLY A 33 11.37 18.59 5.29
N ARG A 34 11.23 19.03 6.55
CA ARG A 34 12.36 19.53 7.34
C ARG A 34 13.08 18.37 8.04
N LYS A 35 14.32 18.10 7.63
CA LYS A 35 15.24 17.23 8.37
C LYS A 35 16.05 18.09 9.34
N ASN A 36 15.77 17.97 10.63
CA ASN A 36 16.73 18.38 11.65
C ASN A 36 17.81 17.29 11.79
N ASN A 37 19.06 17.69 12.02
CA ASN A 37 20.06 16.84 12.65
C ASN A 37 20.28 17.44 14.04
N ASP A 38 20.01 16.68 15.10
CA ASP A 38 20.28 17.05 16.47
C ASP A 38 20.92 15.80 17.12
N ASP A 39 22.25 15.72 17.09
CA ASP A 39 23.03 14.65 17.71
C ASP A 39 23.49 15.12 19.09
N ASP A 40 23.00 14.50 20.18
CA ASP A 40 23.93 14.25 21.29
C ASP A 40 23.60 13.04 22.20
N LYS A 41 24.71 12.58 22.78
CA LYS A 41 25.00 11.56 23.81
C LYS A 41 24.18 11.77 25.10
N ASN A 42 24.08 10.84 26.05
CA ASN A 42 24.37 9.40 26.24
C ASN A 42 23.91 9.07 27.69
N VAL A 43 23.88 7.79 28.09
CA VAL A 43 24.30 7.22 29.42
C VAL A 43 23.58 5.90 29.68
N ALA A 44 24.38 4.82 29.82
CA ALA A 44 24.27 3.65 30.73
C ALA A 44 22.92 2.91 30.96
N SER A 45 22.88 1.63 31.32
CA SER A 45 23.84 0.50 31.24
C SER A 45 23.15 -0.74 31.78
N ASP A 46 23.40 -1.92 31.21
CA ASP A 46 23.67 -3.11 32.04
C ASP A 46 24.38 -4.22 31.25
N ALA A 47 25.02 -5.18 31.94
CA ALA A 47 25.73 -6.30 31.32
C ALA A 47 25.80 -7.56 32.21
N ALA A 48 25.28 -8.67 31.68
CA ALA A 48 25.59 -10.06 32.04
C ALA A 48 25.30 -10.89 30.77
N ASP A 49 26.18 -11.70 30.18
CA ASP A 49 27.23 -12.61 30.67
C ASP A 49 26.69 -13.90 31.32
N SER A 50 27.09 -15.04 30.73
CA SER A 50 26.94 -16.42 31.22
C SER A 50 27.71 -17.36 30.27
N PRO A 51 28.46 -18.38 30.77
CA PRO A 51 29.48 -19.08 29.97
C PRO A 51 29.08 -20.48 29.44
N VAL A 52 30.01 -21.07 28.68
CA VAL A 52 30.12 -22.48 28.24
C VAL A 52 30.73 -23.37 29.36
N ASP A 53 30.83 -24.70 29.31
CA ASP A 53 30.35 -25.76 28.37
C ASP A 53 29.84 -26.97 29.24
N GLU A 54 30.01 -28.30 29.07
CA GLU A 54 30.67 -29.22 28.12
C GLU A 54 29.96 -30.61 28.19
N GLN A 55 29.98 -31.43 27.13
CA GLN A 55 30.01 -32.91 27.26
C GLN A 55 30.50 -33.65 26.00
N ASN A 56 31.25 -34.74 26.20
CA ASN A 56 32.19 -35.30 25.22
C ASN A 56 31.85 -36.72 24.68
N GLY A 57 31.67 -36.83 23.36
CA GLY A 57 32.30 -37.81 22.43
C GLY A 57 32.01 -39.33 22.53
N PRO A 58 32.59 -40.18 21.62
CA PRO A 58 33.26 -39.88 20.34
C PRO A 58 32.88 -40.85 19.16
N ALA A 59 33.58 -40.70 18.00
CA ALA A 59 33.99 -41.73 17.00
C ALA A 59 33.45 -41.70 15.53
N ALA A 60 34.39 -41.71 14.56
CA ALA A 60 34.35 -42.27 13.19
C ALA A 60 33.36 -41.66 12.12
N GLU A 61 33.67 -41.45 10.82
CA GLU A 61 34.89 -41.58 9.98
C GLU A 61 34.98 -40.48 8.87
N ASP A 62 36.17 -40.37 8.28
CA ASP A 62 36.63 -39.69 7.03
C ASP A 62 35.67 -38.86 6.12
N ARG A 63 36.09 -37.61 5.83
CA ARG A 63 36.16 -37.02 4.47
C ARG A 63 36.81 -35.61 4.46
N PRO A 64 37.75 -35.31 3.53
CA PRO A 64 38.38 -33.99 3.44
C PRO A 64 37.49 -32.96 2.69
N HIS A 65 36.65 -32.23 3.43
CA HIS A 65 35.81 -31.15 2.89
C HIS A 65 36.59 -29.84 2.60
N THR A 66 37.53 -29.89 1.66
CA THR A 66 38.10 -28.65 1.10
C THR A 66 37.06 -27.94 0.22
N THR A 67 36.82 -26.66 0.48
CA THR A 67 35.97 -25.81 -0.37
C THR A 67 36.86 -24.81 -1.12
N PRO A 68 36.70 -24.64 -2.44
CA PRO A 68 37.58 -23.77 -3.21
C PRO A 68 37.42 -22.31 -2.75
N PRO A 69 38.52 -21.54 -2.68
CA PRO A 69 38.51 -20.19 -2.13
C PRO A 69 37.52 -19.29 -2.88
N LYS A 70 36.77 -18.47 -2.13
CA LYS A 70 35.62 -17.70 -2.61
C LYS A 70 36.03 -16.67 -3.68
N GLY A 71 36.02 -17.09 -4.94
CA GLY A 71 36.46 -16.30 -6.08
C GLY A 71 35.70 -14.98 -6.23
N ARG A 72 36.40 -13.88 -5.95
CA ARG A 72 36.00 -12.47 -6.13
C ARG A 72 35.01 -11.93 -5.08
N PRO A 73 35.27 -10.75 -4.48
CA PRO A 73 34.30 -10.12 -3.59
C PRO A 73 33.05 -9.70 -4.36
N THR A 74 31.88 -9.91 -3.75
CA THR A 74 30.64 -9.25 -4.19
C THR A 74 30.84 -7.73 -4.12
N PRO A 75 30.58 -6.96 -5.20
CA PRO A 75 30.94 -5.55 -5.27
C PRO A 75 30.24 -4.75 -4.16
N LYS A 76 30.99 -3.90 -3.46
CA LYS A 76 30.44 -3.07 -2.38
C LYS A 76 29.33 -2.18 -2.94
N ARG A 77 28.32 -1.90 -2.11
CA ARG A 77 27.07 -1.20 -2.50
C ARG A 77 27.28 0.13 -3.24
N SER A 78 28.42 0.79 -3.01
CA SER A 78 28.87 2.01 -3.70
C SER A 78 29.25 1.80 -5.17
N GLU A 79 29.86 0.66 -5.54
CA GLU A 79 30.24 0.36 -6.93
C GLU A 79 29.03 0.08 -7.81
N ALA A 80 28.06 -0.66 -7.27
CA ALA A 80 26.76 -0.89 -7.91
C ALA A 80 25.97 0.42 -8.10
N ALA A 81 26.14 1.40 -7.20
CA ALA A 81 25.58 2.75 -7.37
C ALA A 81 26.30 3.54 -8.48
N LYS A 82 27.64 3.48 -8.54
CA LYS A 82 28.45 4.14 -9.59
C LYS A 82 28.20 3.63 -11.02
N ARG A 83 27.65 2.43 -11.19
CA ARG A 83 27.23 1.88 -12.50
C ARG A 83 25.90 2.43 -13.02
N ARG A 84 25.16 3.23 -12.23
CA ARG A 84 24.04 4.02 -12.74
C ARG A 84 24.63 5.24 -13.43
N GLY A 85 24.50 5.29 -14.76
CA GLY A 85 24.96 6.43 -15.57
C GLY A 85 24.38 7.75 -15.09
N PRO A 86 25.01 8.90 -15.43
CA PRO A 86 24.75 10.19 -14.81
C PRO A 86 23.27 10.59 -14.94
N VAL A 87 22.53 10.43 -13.84
CA VAL A 87 21.21 11.03 -13.68
C VAL A 87 21.42 12.53 -13.70
N ALA A 88 20.95 13.20 -14.75
CA ALA A 88 21.08 14.64 -14.90
C ALA A 88 20.63 15.34 -13.62
N PRO A 89 21.39 16.34 -13.11
CA PRO A 89 21.20 16.87 -11.77
C PRO A 89 19.74 17.29 -11.56
N ALA A 90 19.19 16.87 -10.41
CA ALA A 90 17.82 17.18 -10.04
C ALA A 90 17.67 18.71 -10.03
N PRO A 91 16.69 19.27 -10.75
CA PRO A 91 16.58 20.71 -10.94
C PRO A 91 16.39 21.39 -9.58
N LEU A 92 17.34 22.25 -9.21
CA LEU A 92 17.42 22.84 -7.88
C LEU A 92 16.29 23.86 -7.62
N THR A 93 15.61 24.30 -8.68
CA THR A 93 14.48 25.23 -8.60
C THR A 93 13.24 24.71 -9.32
N ALA A 94 12.07 25.10 -8.81
CA ALA A 94 10.79 24.85 -9.47
C ALA A 94 10.62 25.65 -10.79
N ALA A 95 11.50 26.61 -11.09
CA ALA A 95 11.55 27.30 -12.37
C ALA A 95 12.27 26.45 -13.42
N GLU A 96 13.48 25.98 -13.12
CA GLU A 96 14.26 25.07 -13.97
C GLU A 96 13.51 23.76 -14.26
N ALA A 97 12.84 23.20 -13.24
CA ALA A 97 11.99 22.01 -13.40
C ALA A 97 10.81 22.24 -14.37
N ARG A 98 10.30 23.47 -14.48
CA ARG A 98 9.28 23.84 -15.47
C ARG A 98 9.89 24.12 -16.85
N ALA A 99 11.09 24.71 -16.92
CA ALA A 99 11.83 24.93 -18.17
C ALA A 99 12.14 23.61 -18.89
N ARG A 100 12.82 22.66 -18.22
CA ARG A 100 13.10 21.32 -18.78
C ARG A 100 11.82 20.59 -19.21
N ARG A 101 10.73 20.70 -18.44
CA ARG A 101 9.41 20.15 -18.81
C ARG A 101 8.74 20.87 -19.99
N LYS A 102 9.09 22.12 -20.28
CA LYS A 102 8.59 22.89 -21.43
C LYS A 102 9.41 22.60 -22.68
N GLU A 103 10.72 22.41 -22.55
CA GLU A 103 11.64 21.96 -23.61
C GLU A 103 11.31 20.53 -24.07
N MET A 104 11.23 19.57 -23.14
CA MET A 104 10.78 18.18 -23.41
C MET A 104 9.35 18.09 -23.98
N ARG A 105 8.57 19.17 -23.93
CA ARG A 105 7.25 19.27 -24.58
C ARG A 105 7.28 20.06 -25.90
N LYS A 106 8.29 20.90 -26.14
CA LYS A 106 8.48 21.65 -27.40
C LYS A 106 8.90 20.73 -28.54
N THR A 107 9.74 19.73 -28.25
CA THR A 107 10.31 18.80 -29.23
C THR A 107 9.26 17.96 -29.98
N LEU A 108 8.17 17.58 -29.31
CA LEU A 108 7.08 16.82 -29.92
C LEU A 108 6.04 17.78 -30.54
N THR A 109 5.65 17.56 -31.79
CA THR A 109 4.57 18.28 -32.48
C THR A 109 3.20 18.01 -31.85
N LYS A 110 2.16 18.75 -32.29
CA LYS A 110 0.78 18.55 -31.83
C LYS A 110 0.23 17.16 -32.18
N GLU A 111 0.82 16.48 -33.16
CA GLU A 111 0.31 15.23 -33.73
C GLU A 111 1.04 14.03 -33.13
N GLU A 112 2.36 14.09 -32.98
CA GLU A 112 3.12 13.12 -32.19
C GLU A 112 2.60 13.06 -30.73
N ARG A 113 2.26 14.21 -30.13
CA ARG A 113 1.59 14.26 -28.80
C ARG A 113 0.15 13.71 -28.79
N LYS A 114 -0.48 13.45 -29.95
CA LYS A 114 -1.72 12.65 -30.03
C LYS A 114 -1.35 11.17 -30.10
N ALA A 115 -0.42 10.80 -30.98
CA ALA A 115 0.04 9.43 -31.16
C ALA A 115 0.59 8.81 -29.85
N GLU A 116 1.51 9.51 -29.18
CA GLU A 116 2.08 9.13 -27.87
C GLU A 116 0.98 8.92 -26.81
N LYS A 117 -0.08 9.73 -26.82
CA LYS A 117 -1.22 9.54 -25.90
C LYS A 117 -2.09 8.34 -26.26
N ILE A 118 -2.12 7.94 -27.53
CA ILE A 118 -2.87 6.78 -28.00
C ILE A 118 -2.08 5.51 -27.71
N THR A 119 -0.78 5.44 -28.04
CA THR A 119 0.09 4.29 -27.70
C THR A 119 0.14 4.06 -26.19
N ARG A 120 0.41 5.11 -25.40
CA ARG A 120 0.44 5.02 -23.93
C ARG A 120 -0.93 4.74 -23.30
N ARG A 121 -2.03 4.92 -24.03
CA ARG A 121 -3.37 4.45 -23.61
C ARG A 121 -3.56 2.97 -23.96
N ALA A 122 -3.11 2.52 -25.12
CA ALA A 122 -3.14 1.12 -25.53
C ALA A 122 -2.26 0.27 -24.61
N GLU A 123 -0.99 0.62 -24.39
CA GLU A 123 -0.07 -0.04 -23.46
C GLU A 123 -0.65 -0.18 -22.04
N MET A 124 -1.32 0.88 -21.54
CA MET A 124 -1.95 0.87 -20.22
C MET A 124 -3.25 0.06 -20.19
N ALA A 125 -3.96 -0.07 -21.32
CA ALA A 125 -5.12 -0.94 -21.45
C ALA A 125 -4.70 -2.41 -21.54
N GLU A 126 -3.75 -2.75 -22.42
CA GLU A 126 -3.12 -4.07 -22.56
C GLU A 126 -2.53 -4.54 -21.23
N ARG A 127 -1.73 -3.71 -20.55
CA ARG A 127 -1.18 -4.03 -19.23
C ARG A 127 -2.26 -4.27 -18.17
N ARG A 128 -3.37 -3.52 -18.23
CA ARG A 128 -4.54 -3.74 -17.35
C ARG A 128 -5.27 -5.03 -17.71
N GLU A 129 -5.38 -5.36 -18.98
CA GLU A 129 -5.99 -6.59 -19.48
C GLU A 129 -5.19 -7.82 -19.04
N ARG A 130 -3.87 -7.86 -19.27
CA ARG A 130 -2.97 -8.93 -18.80
C ARG A 130 -3.01 -9.10 -17.27
N MET A 131 -3.04 -7.99 -16.52
CA MET A 131 -3.24 -8.01 -15.06
C MET A 131 -4.60 -8.60 -14.66
N MET A 132 -5.68 -8.27 -15.40
CA MET A 132 -7.03 -8.78 -15.14
C MET A 132 -7.21 -10.23 -15.62
N ALA A 133 -6.51 -10.68 -16.65
CA ALA A 133 -6.42 -12.08 -17.06
C ALA A 133 -5.68 -12.95 -16.02
N GLY A 134 -4.78 -12.33 -15.25
CA GLY A 134 -4.06 -12.98 -14.15
C GLY A 134 -2.68 -13.51 -14.52
N GLU A 135 -2.02 -12.90 -15.50
CA GLU A 135 -0.65 -13.23 -15.88
C GLU A 135 0.37 -12.90 -14.77
N GLU A 136 1.23 -13.86 -14.42
CA GLU A 136 2.10 -13.74 -13.23
C GLU A 136 3.15 -12.63 -13.31
N ALA A 137 3.57 -12.24 -14.53
CA ALA A 137 4.45 -11.10 -14.75
C ALA A 137 3.79 -9.75 -14.42
N TYR A 138 2.49 -9.60 -14.69
CA TYR A 138 1.71 -8.35 -14.57
C TYR A 138 0.91 -8.23 -13.27
N LEU A 139 0.65 -9.36 -12.61
CA LEU A 139 0.11 -9.48 -11.25
C LEU A 139 0.88 -8.65 -10.22
N LEU A 140 0.20 -8.17 -9.17
CA LEU A 140 0.84 -7.50 -8.02
C LEU A 140 1.63 -8.53 -7.18
N PRO A 141 2.73 -8.15 -6.49
CA PRO A 141 3.47 -9.06 -5.61
C PRO A 141 2.61 -9.76 -4.53
N ARG A 142 1.50 -9.14 -4.10
CA ARG A 142 0.50 -9.72 -3.18
C ARG A 142 -0.28 -10.92 -3.77
N ASP A 143 -0.31 -11.09 -5.09
CA ASP A 143 -1.21 -11.99 -5.81
C ASP A 143 -0.48 -13.03 -6.71
N ARG A 144 0.85 -12.98 -6.77
CA ARG A 144 1.75 -13.87 -7.53
C ARG A 144 1.99 -15.22 -6.82
N GLY A 145 2.40 -16.23 -7.59
CA GLY A 145 2.90 -17.51 -7.09
C GLY A 145 1.82 -18.61 -6.98
N PRO A 146 2.24 -19.89 -7.01
CA PRO A 146 1.35 -21.03 -7.18
C PRO A 146 0.37 -21.20 -6.00
N VAL A 147 0.85 -21.04 -4.76
CA VAL A 147 0.01 -21.06 -3.55
C VAL A 147 -1.10 -20.02 -3.65
N ARG A 148 -0.77 -18.77 -4.03
CA ARG A 148 -1.75 -17.68 -4.12
C ARG A 148 -2.71 -17.86 -5.28
N ARG A 149 -2.28 -18.45 -6.40
CA ARG A 149 -3.18 -18.88 -7.48
C ARG A 149 -4.19 -19.92 -6.97
N TYR A 150 -3.72 -20.96 -6.29
CA TYR A 150 -4.59 -21.99 -5.71
C TYR A 150 -5.62 -21.41 -4.72
N VAL A 151 -5.20 -20.48 -3.85
CA VAL A 151 -6.13 -19.74 -2.96
C VAL A 151 -7.16 -18.91 -3.76
N ARG A 152 -6.74 -18.24 -4.85
CA ARG A 152 -7.69 -17.51 -5.73
C ARG A 152 -8.75 -18.47 -6.28
N ASP A 153 -8.33 -19.61 -6.81
CA ASP A 153 -9.23 -20.60 -7.40
C ASP A 153 -10.21 -21.16 -6.36
N ILE A 154 -9.74 -21.53 -5.16
CA ILE A 154 -10.58 -21.98 -4.02
C ILE A 154 -11.66 -20.95 -3.65
N VAL A 155 -11.31 -19.66 -3.63
CA VAL A 155 -12.24 -18.57 -3.31
C VAL A 155 -13.19 -18.28 -4.48
N ASP A 156 -12.78 -18.52 -5.72
CA ASP A 156 -13.56 -18.21 -6.91
C ASP A 156 -14.55 -19.32 -7.33
N SER A 157 -14.28 -20.57 -6.96
CA SER A 157 -15.22 -21.70 -7.17
C SER A 157 -16.38 -21.73 -6.15
N ARG A 158 -16.18 -21.23 -4.92
CA ARG A 158 -17.23 -21.24 -3.90
C ARG A 158 -18.31 -20.18 -4.13
N ARG A 159 -19.54 -20.49 -3.73
CA ARG A 159 -20.62 -19.49 -3.56
C ARG A 159 -20.30 -18.67 -2.31
N ASN A 160 -19.74 -17.47 -2.48
CA ASN A 160 -19.30 -16.62 -1.36
C ASN A 160 -20.46 -15.81 -0.79
N ILE A 161 -20.74 -15.98 0.50
CA ILE A 161 -21.71 -15.17 1.23
C ILE A 161 -21.14 -13.78 1.53
N LEU A 162 -19.84 -13.68 1.83
CA LEU A 162 -19.12 -12.40 2.02
C LEU A 162 -19.32 -11.38 0.88
N GLY A 163 -19.45 -11.84 -0.37
CA GLY A 163 -19.70 -10.97 -1.52
C GLY A 163 -21.10 -10.34 -1.56
N LEU A 164 -22.03 -10.80 -0.72
CA LEU A 164 -23.38 -10.27 -0.55
C LEU A 164 -23.43 -9.14 0.50
N PHE A 165 -22.37 -8.93 1.29
CA PHE A 165 -22.36 -7.95 2.39
C PHE A 165 -22.72 -6.53 1.91
N MET A 166 -22.07 -6.02 0.85
CA MET A 166 -22.35 -4.67 0.33
C MET A 166 -23.82 -4.47 -0.08
N PRO A 167 -24.43 -5.29 -0.97
CA PRO A 167 -25.85 -5.11 -1.32
C PRO A 167 -26.79 -5.39 -0.15
N ALA A 168 -26.48 -6.32 0.76
CA ALA A 168 -27.31 -6.57 1.96
C ALA A 168 -27.28 -5.37 2.94
N ALA A 169 -26.10 -4.78 3.19
CA ALA A 169 -25.97 -3.60 4.02
C ALA A 169 -26.65 -2.37 3.41
N LEU A 170 -26.54 -2.17 2.09
CA LEU A 170 -27.24 -1.10 1.38
C LEU A 170 -28.77 -1.27 1.43
N ALA A 171 -29.28 -2.51 1.27
CA ALA A 171 -30.69 -2.80 1.46
C ALA A 171 -31.15 -2.54 2.90
N MET A 172 -30.36 -2.94 3.90
CA MET A 172 -30.66 -2.67 5.32
C MET A 172 -30.72 -1.17 5.61
N ILE A 173 -29.79 -0.38 5.07
CA ILE A 173 -29.79 1.09 5.19
C ILE A 173 -31.01 1.70 4.50
N PHE A 174 -31.40 1.19 3.32
CA PHE A 174 -32.62 1.63 2.65
C PHE A 174 -33.87 1.37 3.50
N PHE A 175 -34.02 0.18 4.09
CA PHE A 175 -35.14 -0.11 5.00
C PHE A 175 -35.08 0.72 6.29
N MET A 176 -33.90 1.00 6.83
CA MET A 176 -33.70 1.87 8.01
C MET A 176 -34.20 3.31 7.77
N LEU A 177 -34.05 3.81 6.53
CA LEU A 177 -34.52 5.14 6.12
C LEU A 177 -36.00 5.14 5.72
N ALA A 178 -36.50 4.03 5.15
CA ALA A 178 -37.89 3.89 4.71
C ALA A 178 -38.88 3.60 5.86
N LEU A 179 -38.39 3.07 7.00
CA LEU A 179 -39.22 2.66 8.14
C LEU A 179 -38.93 3.55 9.37
N PRO A 180 -39.74 4.59 9.64
CA PRO A 180 -39.56 5.47 10.81
C PRO A 180 -39.99 4.84 12.15
N ASN A 181 -40.32 3.55 12.18
CA ASN A 181 -40.74 2.86 13.40
C ASN A 181 -39.51 2.43 14.24
N VAL A 182 -39.43 2.92 15.48
CA VAL A 182 -38.35 2.62 16.44
C VAL A 182 -38.15 1.12 16.68
N GLN A 183 -39.23 0.34 16.75
CA GLN A 183 -39.15 -1.12 16.92
C GLN A 183 -38.52 -1.78 15.69
N ALA A 184 -38.87 -1.32 14.48
CA ALA A 184 -38.25 -1.81 13.25
C ALA A 184 -36.76 -1.44 13.22
N GLN A 185 -36.39 -0.21 13.58
CA GLN A 185 -34.99 0.22 13.65
C GLN A 185 -34.16 -0.61 14.65
N GLN A 186 -34.74 -0.98 15.80
CA GLN A 186 -34.09 -1.88 16.77
C GLN A 186 -33.88 -3.29 16.19
N VAL A 187 -34.89 -3.86 15.52
CA VAL A 187 -34.77 -5.16 14.82
C VAL A 187 -33.73 -5.10 13.70
N LEU A 188 -33.69 -4.02 12.90
CA LEU A 188 -32.69 -3.81 11.86
C LEU A 188 -31.27 -3.69 12.43
N SER A 189 -31.11 -3.07 13.60
CA SER A 189 -29.82 -2.98 14.30
C SER A 189 -29.31 -4.36 14.73
N TYR A 190 -30.16 -5.18 15.35
CA TYR A 190 -29.80 -6.58 15.69
C TYR A 190 -29.58 -7.44 14.44
N ALA A 191 -30.34 -7.22 13.36
CA ALA A 191 -30.14 -7.90 12.08
C ALA A 191 -28.80 -7.52 11.41
N MET A 192 -28.35 -6.27 11.54
CA MET A 192 -27.03 -5.83 11.08
C MET A 192 -25.91 -6.49 11.92
N LEU A 193 -26.07 -6.57 13.24
CA LEU A 193 -25.13 -7.27 14.13
C LEU A 193 -25.02 -8.77 13.76
N ALA A 194 -26.16 -9.43 13.56
CA ALA A 194 -26.23 -10.83 13.13
C ALA A 194 -25.61 -11.04 11.74
N LEU A 195 -25.86 -10.13 10.79
CA LEU A 195 -25.23 -10.15 9.46
C LEU A 195 -23.70 -10.08 9.59
N VAL A 196 -23.16 -9.15 10.39
CA VAL A 196 -21.72 -9.05 10.64
C VAL A 196 -21.17 -10.32 11.27
N ALA A 197 -21.84 -10.89 12.28
CA ALA A 197 -21.43 -12.14 12.91
C ALA A 197 -21.35 -13.31 11.91
N VAL A 198 -22.36 -13.48 11.05
CA VAL A 198 -22.38 -14.51 9.98
C VAL A 198 -21.23 -14.30 8.99
N MET A 199 -20.91 -13.06 8.63
CA MET A 199 -19.80 -12.75 7.72
C MET A 199 -18.42 -13.02 8.36
N VAL A 200 -18.26 -12.77 9.67
CA VAL A 200 -17.04 -13.15 10.41
C VAL A 200 -16.89 -14.68 10.46
N LEU A 201 -17.99 -15.41 10.70
CA LEU A 201 -17.98 -16.88 10.74
C LEU A 201 -17.67 -17.53 9.39
N ASP A 202 -18.28 -17.09 8.28
CA ASP A 202 -17.91 -17.61 6.94
C ASP A 202 -16.47 -17.20 6.56
N GLY A 203 -16.00 -16.02 7.00
CA GLY A 203 -14.61 -15.59 6.83
C GLY A 203 -13.61 -16.47 7.58
N PHE A 204 -13.92 -16.89 8.81
CA PHE A 204 -13.08 -17.80 9.58
C PHE A 204 -13.13 -19.24 9.04
N TYR A 205 -14.32 -19.75 8.71
CA TYR A 205 -14.51 -21.05 8.09
C TYR A 205 -13.79 -21.16 6.74
N LEU A 206 -13.89 -20.12 5.90
CA LEU A 206 -13.13 -20.02 4.65
C LEU A 206 -11.62 -20.07 4.91
N GLY A 207 -11.10 -19.27 5.84
CA GLY A 207 -9.67 -19.27 6.16
C GLY A 207 -9.16 -20.65 6.60
N ARG A 208 -9.88 -21.30 7.53
CA ARG A 208 -9.54 -22.65 8.01
C ARG A 208 -9.62 -23.70 6.90
N LYS A 209 -10.60 -23.60 5.99
CA LYS A 209 -10.73 -24.50 4.83
C LYS A 209 -9.62 -24.28 3.80
N VAL A 210 -9.29 -23.03 3.49
CA VAL A 210 -8.22 -22.66 2.55
C VAL A 210 -6.89 -23.20 3.02
N ASN A 211 -6.52 -22.95 4.28
CA ASN A 211 -5.26 -23.43 4.84
C ASN A 211 -5.16 -24.95 4.71
N ARG A 212 -6.14 -25.70 5.24
CA ARG A 212 -6.14 -27.18 5.16
C ARG A 212 -5.97 -27.74 3.74
N MET A 213 -6.44 -27.05 2.71
CA MET A 213 -6.27 -27.48 1.31
C MET A 213 -4.93 -27.01 0.71
N VAL A 214 -4.42 -25.83 1.10
CA VAL A 214 -3.06 -25.37 0.76
C VAL A 214 -2.03 -26.30 1.38
N ASP A 215 -2.13 -26.56 2.68
CA ASP A 215 -1.18 -27.38 3.46
C ASP A 215 -1.12 -28.81 2.90
N ALA A 216 -2.25 -29.35 2.42
CA ALA A 216 -2.34 -30.67 1.80
C ALA A 216 -1.76 -30.75 0.36
N LYS A 217 -1.53 -29.61 -0.30
CA LYS A 217 -1.02 -29.54 -1.68
C LYS A 217 0.38 -28.96 -1.80
N PHE A 218 0.76 -28.11 -0.86
CA PHE A 218 2.05 -27.44 -0.79
C PHE A 218 2.61 -27.61 0.64
N PRO A 219 3.04 -28.82 1.03
CA PRO A 219 3.55 -29.08 2.39
C PRO A 219 4.77 -28.21 2.73
N ASP A 220 5.59 -27.87 1.73
CA ASP A 220 6.78 -27.02 1.87
C ASP A 220 6.47 -25.50 1.95
N ASN A 221 5.19 -25.12 2.04
CA ASN A 221 4.77 -23.72 2.04
C ASN A 221 5.08 -23.00 3.36
N THR A 222 5.94 -21.98 3.29
CA THR A 222 6.29 -21.10 4.42
C THR A 222 5.34 -19.90 4.61
N GLU A 223 4.32 -19.71 3.76
CA GLU A 223 3.30 -18.67 3.99
C GLU A 223 2.33 -19.06 5.12
N GLY A 224 2.56 -18.50 6.32
CA GLY A 224 1.75 -18.79 7.51
C GLY A 224 0.23 -18.59 7.32
N GLY A 225 -0.55 -19.58 7.76
CA GLY A 225 -1.98 -19.72 7.44
C GLY A 225 -2.88 -18.52 7.81
N TRP A 226 -2.53 -17.67 8.77
CA TRP A 226 -3.30 -16.45 9.05
C TRP A 226 -3.28 -15.48 7.85
N LYS A 227 -2.12 -15.36 7.19
CA LYS A 227 -1.92 -14.50 6.01
C LYS A 227 -2.66 -15.04 4.78
N LEU A 228 -2.74 -16.36 4.64
CA LEU A 228 -3.50 -17.03 3.58
C LEU A 228 -5.01 -16.92 3.81
N GLY A 229 -5.48 -17.18 5.03
CA GLY A 229 -6.88 -17.04 5.41
C GLY A 229 -7.41 -15.61 5.28
N PHE A 230 -6.66 -14.61 5.78
CA PHE A 230 -7.02 -13.20 5.61
C PHE A 230 -7.05 -12.78 4.13
N TYR A 231 -6.08 -13.24 3.32
CA TYR A 231 -6.07 -13.01 1.88
C TYR A 231 -7.30 -13.62 1.19
N ALA A 232 -7.66 -14.86 1.53
CA ALA A 232 -8.83 -15.54 0.99
C ALA A 232 -10.13 -14.79 1.31
N SER A 233 -10.32 -14.40 2.57
CA SER A 233 -11.52 -13.70 3.03
C SER A 233 -11.62 -12.27 2.48
N SER A 234 -10.47 -11.59 2.30
CA SER A 234 -10.39 -10.30 1.60
C SER A 234 -10.76 -10.39 0.11
N ARG A 235 -10.45 -11.52 -0.57
CA ARG A 235 -10.94 -11.80 -1.93
C ARG A 235 -12.42 -12.20 -1.94
N ALA A 236 -12.89 -12.90 -0.91
CA ALA A 236 -14.27 -13.39 -0.83
C ALA A 236 -15.31 -12.27 -0.70
N SER A 237 -15.02 -11.20 0.04
CA SER A 237 -15.90 -10.03 0.22
C SER A 237 -16.05 -9.16 -1.03
N GLN A 238 -15.12 -9.26 -1.98
CA GLN A 238 -15.28 -8.63 -3.29
C GLN A 238 -16.33 -9.38 -4.12
N LEU A 239 -17.31 -8.66 -4.66
CA LEU A 239 -18.26 -9.18 -5.66
C LEU A 239 -17.52 -9.80 -6.85
N ARG A 240 -17.94 -11.00 -7.31
CA ARG A 240 -17.22 -11.79 -8.32
C ARG A 240 -16.92 -11.04 -9.64
N ARG A 241 -17.74 -10.05 -10.02
CA ARG A 241 -17.52 -9.17 -11.19
C ARG A 241 -16.47 -8.06 -10.98
N MET A 242 -16.16 -7.70 -9.73
CA MET A 242 -15.21 -6.63 -9.37
C MET A 242 -13.85 -7.15 -8.88
N ARG A 243 -13.67 -8.48 -8.77
CA ARG A 243 -12.40 -9.09 -8.38
C ARG A 243 -11.31 -8.84 -9.42
N ALA A 244 -10.14 -8.44 -8.95
CA ALA A 244 -8.89 -8.36 -9.71
C ALA A 244 -7.86 -9.36 -9.13
N PRO A 245 -7.19 -10.20 -9.94
CA PRO A 245 -7.56 -10.57 -11.31
C PRO A 245 -8.96 -11.18 -11.39
N ARG A 246 -9.46 -11.36 -12.62
CA ARG A 246 -10.72 -12.06 -12.88
C ARG A 246 -10.66 -13.50 -12.32
N PRO A 247 -11.81 -14.05 -11.89
CA PRO A 247 -11.95 -15.47 -11.59
C PRO A 247 -11.59 -16.34 -12.80
N MET A 248 -10.66 -17.29 -12.63
CA MET A 248 -10.30 -18.25 -13.68
C MET A 248 -11.20 -19.48 -13.69
N VAL A 249 -11.79 -19.83 -12.54
CA VAL A 249 -12.65 -21.02 -12.35
C VAL A 249 -14.12 -20.68 -12.17
N GLU A 250 -14.99 -21.59 -12.62
CA GLU A 250 -16.45 -21.49 -12.49
C GLU A 250 -16.95 -21.84 -11.08
N ARG A 251 -18.18 -21.42 -10.76
CA ARG A 251 -18.83 -21.74 -9.48
C ARG A 251 -19.14 -23.24 -9.41
N GLY A 252 -18.62 -23.92 -8.39
CA GLY A 252 -18.76 -25.37 -8.22
C GLY A 252 -17.72 -26.21 -8.96
N ALA A 253 -16.75 -25.59 -9.64
CA ALA A 253 -15.61 -26.30 -10.21
C ALA A 253 -14.87 -27.12 -9.12
N LYS A 254 -14.66 -28.40 -9.38
CA LYS A 254 -13.80 -29.25 -8.55
C LYS A 254 -12.36 -28.78 -8.74
N ILE A 255 -11.65 -28.53 -7.64
CA ILE A 255 -10.24 -28.14 -7.66
C ILE A 255 -9.47 -29.26 -6.99
N ALA A 256 -8.52 -29.84 -7.72
CA ALA A 256 -7.41 -30.61 -7.16
C ALA A 256 -6.25 -29.64 -6.94
#